data_AF-L0JKC2-F1
#
_entry.id   AF-L0JKC2-F1
#
_cell.length_a   1.000
_cell.length_b   1.000
_cell.length_c   1.000
_cell.angle_alpha   90.00
_cell.angle_beta   90.00
_cell.angle_gamma   90.00
#
_symmetry.space_group_name_H-M   'P 1'
#
loop_
_entity.id
_entity.type
_entity.pdbx_description
1 polymer ?
#
loop_
_entity_poly.entity_id
_entity_poly.type
_entity_poly.pdbx_seq_one_letter_code
_entity_poly.pdbx_strand_id
1 'polypeptide(L)'
;MSTDQPIHREQHHEQHEYSDSSDREQHYSGDTARLNGHELIAIDEWLPGREPTPYGLDLTDGYEYRTRYWRCRNCGQERNRRDEFRNQCEAPAPPTPLEAEGYSINDARTCRALSEEMDVRFTAAGPIYEVDSESGNTYEIDIETETCNCPDFEQRQPKSGCKHLRRVDLEIRTGLVPAPDGTFVR
;
A
#
# COMPACT_ATOMS: atom_id res chain seq x y z
N MET A 1 48.44 -52.44 -30.56
CA MET A 1 48.71 -51.17 -29.86
C MET A 1 47.81 -50.11 -30.48
N SER A 2 46.63 -49.93 -29.88
CA SER A 2 45.81 -48.70 -29.89
C SER A 2 44.51 -49.06 -29.19
N THR A 3 44.49 -48.84 -27.89
CA THR A 3 43.34 -48.93 -27.00
C THR A 3 42.53 -47.64 -27.13
N ASP A 4 41.35 -47.72 -27.74
CA ASP A 4 40.28 -46.73 -27.56
C ASP A 4 39.44 -47.18 -26.36
N GLN A 5 39.56 -46.48 -25.24
CA GLN A 5 38.63 -46.63 -24.12
C GLN A 5 37.59 -45.50 -24.16
N PRO A 6 36.32 -45.80 -23.85
CA PRO A 6 35.21 -44.85 -23.91
C PRO A 6 35.13 -44.06 -22.60
N ILE A 7 34.64 -42.82 -22.65
CA ILE A 7 34.17 -42.13 -21.45
C ILE A 7 32.77 -41.59 -21.73
N HIS A 8 31.81 -42.40 -21.34
CA HIS A 8 30.40 -42.06 -21.17
C HIS A 8 30.33 -40.95 -20.11
N ARG A 9 30.05 -39.71 -20.52
CA ARG A 9 29.94 -38.60 -19.56
C ARG A 9 28.56 -38.67 -18.89
N GLU A 10 28.58 -39.21 -17.68
CA GLU A 10 27.47 -39.35 -16.77
C GLU A 10 26.74 -38.02 -16.55
N GLN A 11 25.41 -38.10 -16.57
CA GLN A 11 24.49 -37.05 -16.23
C GLN A 11 24.61 -36.78 -14.73
N HIS A 12 25.34 -35.76 -14.33
CA HIS A 12 25.25 -35.23 -12.96
C HIS A 12 24.08 -34.26 -12.89
N HIS A 13 22.93 -34.84 -12.54
CA HIS A 13 21.74 -34.16 -12.07
C HIS A 13 22.02 -33.72 -10.62
N GLU A 14 22.55 -32.53 -10.42
CA GLU A 14 22.64 -31.92 -9.09
C GLU A 14 21.52 -30.90 -8.94
N GLN A 15 20.55 -31.34 -8.16
CA GLN A 15 19.38 -30.64 -7.67
C GLN A 15 19.85 -29.40 -6.88
N HIS A 16 19.57 -28.20 -7.39
CA HIS A 16 19.68 -26.99 -6.58
C HIS A 16 18.31 -26.67 -5.99
N GLU A 17 18.24 -26.90 -4.68
CA GLU A 17 17.10 -26.76 -3.80
C GLU A 17 16.55 -25.34 -3.84
N TYR A 18 15.24 -25.26 -4.03
CA TYR A 18 14.45 -24.03 -4.03
C TYR A 18 14.29 -23.55 -2.59
N SER A 19 14.93 -22.43 -2.23
CA SER A 19 14.53 -21.63 -1.07
C SER A 19 13.61 -20.52 -1.54
N ASP A 20 12.33 -20.81 -1.38
CA ASP A 20 11.18 -19.92 -1.48
C ASP A 20 11.31 -18.75 -0.48
N SER A 21 11.61 -17.57 -0.98
CA SER A 21 11.39 -16.30 -0.30
C SER A 21 10.91 -15.29 -1.34
N SER A 22 9.59 -15.20 -1.48
CA SER A 22 8.90 -14.25 -2.35
C SER A 22 9.07 -12.81 -1.84
N ASP A 23 10.15 -12.14 -2.25
CA ASP A 23 10.35 -10.68 -2.15
C ASP A 23 10.45 -10.10 -3.58
N ARG A 24 9.44 -10.36 -4.43
CA ARG A 24 9.53 -10.17 -5.88
C ARG A 24 9.06 -8.78 -6.38
N GLU A 25 8.57 -7.93 -5.49
CA GLU A 25 8.18 -6.54 -5.78
C GLU A 25 9.00 -5.58 -4.91
N GLN A 26 10.18 -5.16 -5.37
CA GLN A 26 10.97 -4.16 -4.64
C GLN A 26 10.50 -2.74 -5.02
N HIS A 27 9.60 -2.18 -4.21
CA HIS A 27 9.25 -0.76 -4.29
C HIS A 27 10.38 0.08 -3.68
N TYR A 28 11.19 0.74 -4.52
CA TYR A 28 12.18 1.71 -4.05
C TYR A 28 11.48 3.04 -3.70
N SER A 29 11.47 3.42 -2.42
CA SER A 29 10.83 4.63 -1.90
C SER A 29 11.42 5.98 -2.38
N GLY A 30 12.33 5.97 -3.37
CA GLY A 30 13.11 7.15 -3.80
C GLY A 30 12.64 7.86 -5.06
N ASP A 31 11.99 7.15 -6.00
CA ASP A 31 11.63 7.70 -7.33
C ASP A 31 10.13 8.06 -7.36
N THR A 32 9.76 9.12 -6.63
CA THR A 32 8.39 9.69 -6.65
C THR A 32 8.34 10.96 -7.49
N ALA A 33 7.25 11.18 -8.23
CA ALA A 33 7.05 12.38 -9.04
C ALA A 33 5.61 12.86 -9.00
N ARG A 34 5.39 14.18 -9.17
CA ARG A 34 4.05 14.75 -9.31
C ARG A 34 3.89 15.38 -10.68
N LEU A 35 2.88 14.96 -11.44
CA LEU A 35 2.62 15.49 -12.78
C LEU A 35 1.10 15.52 -13.06
N ASN A 36 0.55 16.66 -13.48
CA ASN A 36 -0.86 16.79 -13.87
C ASN A 36 -1.88 16.25 -12.85
N GLY A 37 -1.60 16.39 -11.55
CA GLY A 37 -2.44 15.86 -10.46
C GLY A 37 -2.20 14.38 -10.13
N HIS A 38 -1.30 13.71 -10.84
CA HIS A 38 -0.86 12.34 -10.54
C HIS A 38 0.27 12.35 -9.53
N GLU A 39 0.14 11.54 -8.48
CA GLU A 39 1.26 11.11 -7.62
C GLU A 39 1.84 9.82 -8.18
N LEU A 40 2.99 9.91 -8.85
CA LEU A 40 3.62 8.82 -9.59
C LEU A 40 4.70 8.15 -8.73
N ILE A 41 4.68 6.82 -8.71
CA ILE A 41 5.72 5.97 -8.15
C ILE A 41 6.37 5.16 -9.26
N ALA A 42 7.70 5.04 -9.25
CA ALA A 42 8.40 4.11 -10.13
C ALA A 42 8.34 2.69 -9.55
N ILE A 43 7.88 1.75 -10.37
CA ILE A 43 7.85 0.32 -10.06
C ILE A 43 8.93 -0.34 -10.92
N ASP A 44 9.88 -1.00 -10.26
CA ASP A 44 10.88 -1.85 -10.88
C ASP A 44 10.44 -3.31 -10.68
N GLU A 45 10.04 -3.98 -11.75
CA GLU A 45 9.52 -5.34 -11.72
C GLU A 45 10.43 -6.28 -12.52
N TRP A 46 10.69 -7.48 -11.98
CA TRP A 46 11.43 -8.54 -12.65
C TRP A 46 10.48 -9.53 -13.31
N LEU A 47 10.34 -9.39 -14.63
CA LEU A 47 9.47 -10.24 -15.41
C LEU A 47 10.24 -11.47 -15.94
N PRO A 48 9.64 -12.67 -15.87
CA PRO A 48 10.21 -13.85 -16.49
C PRO A 48 10.14 -13.74 -18.01
N GLY A 49 11.18 -14.21 -18.69
CA GLY A 49 11.35 -14.12 -20.12
C GLY A 49 12.44 -13.13 -20.53
N ARG A 50 12.54 -12.88 -21.84
CA ARG A 50 13.55 -11.99 -22.43
C ARG A 50 12.96 -10.60 -22.63
N GLU A 51 13.80 -9.58 -22.48
CA GLU A 51 13.39 -8.20 -22.69
C GLU A 51 12.86 -8.02 -24.12
N PRO A 52 11.62 -7.54 -24.29
CA PRO A 52 11.06 -7.35 -25.61
C PRO A 52 11.78 -6.19 -26.32
N THR A 53 12.54 -6.49 -27.36
CA THR A 53 13.15 -5.47 -28.22
C THR A 53 12.24 -5.12 -29.39
N PRO A 54 12.19 -3.84 -29.83
CA PRO A 54 11.34 -3.42 -30.96
C PRO A 54 11.74 -4.06 -32.30
N TYR A 55 12.88 -4.74 -32.36
CA TYR A 55 13.38 -5.43 -33.54
C TYR A 55 13.19 -6.95 -33.48
N GLY A 56 12.58 -7.49 -32.41
CA GLY A 56 12.48 -8.94 -32.21
C GLY A 56 13.85 -9.63 -32.14
N LEU A 57 14.90 -8.86 -31.82
CA LEU A 57 16.27 -9.34 -31.70
C LEU A 57 16.54 -9.65 -30.23
N ASP A 58 17.01 -10.86 -29.97
CA ASP A 58 17.46 -11.28 -28.65
C ASP A 58 18.81 -10.61 -28.35
N LEU A 59 18.80 -9.56 -27.53
CA LEU A 59 20.00 -8.82 -27.14
C LEU A 59 20.57 -9.28 -25.78
N THR A 60 19.89 -10.19 -25.08
CA THR A 60 20.27 -10.66 -23.73
C THR A 60 20.03 -12.17 -23.56
N ASP A 61 21.00 -12.86 -22.96
CA ASP A 61 20.94 -14.31 -22.64
C ASP A 61 20.21 -14.63 -21.31
N GLY A 62 19.59 -13.62 -20.68
CA GLY A 62 18.89 -13.76 -19.40
C GLY A 62 17.50 -14.39 -19.53
N TYR A 63 17.07 -15.08 -18.46
CA TYR A 63 15.70 -15.64 -18.32
C TYR A 63 14.73 -14.69 -17.60
N GLU A 64 15.21 -13.54 -17.16
CA GLU A 64 14.42 -12.49 -16.53
C GLU A 64 14.95 -11.14 -17.00
N TYR A 65 14.05 -10.17 -17.15
CA TYR A 65 14.41 -8.78 -17.42
C TYR A 65 13.73 -7.84 -16.44
N ARG A 66 14.41 -6.75 -16.11
CA ARG A 66 13.88 -5.69 -15.25
C ARG A 66 13.15 -4.67 -16.12
N THR A 67 11.88 -4.46 -15.87
CA THR A 67 11.12 -3.34 -16.42
C THR A 67 10.97 -2.25 -15.38
N ARG A 68 10.98 -1.00 -15.83
CA ARG A 68 10.65 0.16 -15.01
C ARG A 68 9.45 0.86 -15.62
N TYR A 69 8.38 0.98 -14.86
CA TYR A 69 7.20 1.74 -15.24
C TYR A 69 6.75 2.65 -14.09
N TRP A 70 5.85 3.56 -14.39
CA TRP A 70 5.30 4.53 -13.46
C TRP A 70 3.82 4.23 -13.23
N ARG A 71 3.41 4.14 -11.97
CA ARG A 71 2.01 3.99 -11.57
C ARG A 71 1.56 5.23 -10.81
N CYS A 72 0.38 5.73 -11.11
CA CYS A 72 -0.25 6.78 -10.29
C CYS A 72 -0.92 6.17 -9.05
N ARG A 73 -0.64 6.70 -7.86
CA ARG A 73 -1.30 6.32 -6.60
C ARG A 73 -2.76 6.76 -6.53
N ASN A 74 -3.14 7.84 -7.23
CA ASN A 74 -4.49 8.39 -7.16
C ASN A 74 -5.45 7.68 -8.12
N CYS A 75 -5.08 7.49 -9.38
CA CYS A 75 -5.95 6.86 -10.39
C CYS A 75 -5.57 5.43 -10.78
N GLY A 76 -4.45 4.90 -10.29
CA GLY A 76 -3.96 3.57 -10.63
C GLY A 76 -3.40 3.41 -12.05
N GLN A 77 -3.39 4.48 -12.87
CA GLN A 77 -2.95 4.39 -14.26
C GLN A 77 -1.44 4.11 -14.33
N GLU A 78 -1.06 3.18 -15.20
CA GLU A 78 0.33 2.75 -15.42
C GLU A 78 0.82 3.21 -16.79
N ARG A 79 2.06 3.71 -16.84
CA ARG A 79 2.76 4.11 -18.07
C ARG A 79 4.22 3.75 -17.97
N ASN A 80 4.85 3.41 -19.08
CA ASN A 80 6.29 3.13 -19.09
C ASN A 80 7.12 4.38 -18.82
N ARG A 81 6.58 5.57 -19.12
CA ARG A 81 7.24 6.85 -18.87
C ARG A 81 6.32 7.85 -18.20
N ARG A 82 6.89 8.67 -17.31
CA ARG A 82 6.15 9.72 -16.60
C ARG A 82 5.51 10.77 -17.52
N ASP A 83 6.12 11.10 -18.65
CA ASP A 83 5.63 12.11 -19.61
C ASP A 83 4.42 11.64 -20.43
N GLU A 84 4.06 10.36 -20.34
CA GLU A 84 2.85 9.81 -20.94
C GLU A 84 1.59 10.13 -20.12
N PHE A 85 1.73 10.59 -18.88
CA PHE A 85 0.63 11.12 -18.05
C PHE A 85 0.25 12.55 -18.47
N ARG A 86 -0.20 12.71 -19.72
CA ARG A 86 -0.55 14.02 -20.31
C ARG A 86 -1.90 14.57 -19.84
N ASN A 87 -2.83 13.66 -19.50
CA ASN A 87 -4.16 14.03 -19.03
C ASN A 87 -4.13 14.31 -17.53
N GLN A 88 -5.04 15.17 -17.08
CA GLN A 88 -5.24 15.40 -15.65
C GLN A 88 -5.72 14.10 -14.98
N CYS A 89 -5.31 13.91 -13.73
CA CYS A 89 -5.86 12.84 -12.90
C CYS A 89 -7.34 13.15 -12.63
N GLU A 90 -8.25 12.41 -13.27
CA GLU A 90 -9.70 12.53 -13.05
C GLU A 90 -10.15 11.90 -11.73
N ALA A 91 -9.33 11.00 -11.15
CA ALA A 91 -9.57 10.54 -9.80
C ALA A 91 -9.35 11.72 -8.86
N PRO A 92 -10.36 12.12 -8.06
CA PRO A 92 -10.09 13.03 -6.95
C PRO A 92 -8.97 12.40 -6.13
N ALA A 93 -8.03 13.21 -5.65
CA ALA A 93 -7.08 12.74 -4.63
C ALA A 93 -7.92 11.97 -3.60
N PRO A 94 -7.53 10.73 -3.24
CA PRO A 94 -8.33 9.94 -2.32
C PRO A 94 -8.67 10.86 -1.15
N PRO A 95 -9.96 11.07 -0.83
CA PRO A 95 -10.33 11.95 0.25
C PRO A 95 -9.62 11.39 1.47
N THR A 96 -8.60 12.12 1.93
CA THR A 96 -8.02 11.89 3.24
C THR A 96 -9.20 11.99 4.19
N PRO A 97 -9.52 10.94 4.96
CA PRO A 97 -10.61 11.03 5.92
C PRO A 97 -10.41 12.17 6.93
N LEU A 98 -9.21 12.77 6.97
CA LEU A 98 -8.91 14.08 7.56
C LEU A 98 -7.80 14.75 6.77
N GLU A 99 -8.07 15.88 6.12
CA GLU A 99 -7.11 16.58 5.24
C GLU A 99 -5.72 16.75 5.88
N ALA A 100 -4.72 16.02 5.36
CA ALA A 100 -3.27 16.24 5.27
C ALA A 100 -2.47 17.02 6.37
N GLU A 101 -3.03 17.34 7.53
CA GLU A 101 -2.29 17.66 8.76
C GLU A 101 -2.26 16.38 9.59
N GLY A 102 -1.30 15.52 9.28
CA GLY A 102 -1.04 14.33 10.08
C GLY A 102 -1.01 14.68 11.56
N TYR A 103 -1.71 13.90 12.37
CA TYR A 103 -1.75 14.13 13.81
C TYR A 103 -0.33 14.21 14.38
N SER A 104 -0.03 15.29 15.09
CA SER A 104 1.21 15.35 15.85
C SER A 104 1.15 14.32 16.97
N ILE A 105 2.15 13.44 17.06
CA ILE A 105 2.32 12.49 18.17
C ILE A 105 2.44 13.20 19.52
N ASN A 106 2.79 14.49 19.54
CA ASN A 106 2.90 15.30 20.74
C ASN A 106 1.55 15.92 21.17
N ASP A 107 0.51 15.84 20.34
CA ASP A 107 -0.82 16.26 20.76
C ASP A 107 -1.40 15.24 21.73
N ALA A 108 -1.82 15.71 22.90
CA ALA A 108 -2.28 14.86 24.00
C ALA A 108 -3.45 13.94 23.60
N ARG A 109 -4.30 14.34 22.64
CA ARG A 109 -5.39 13.47 22.15
C ARG A 109 -4.86 12.38 21.22
N THR A 110 -3.86 12.66 20.39
CA THR A 110 -3.18 11.63 19.59
C THR A 110 -2.48 10.63 20.50
N CYS A 111 -1.75 11.10 21.53
CA CYS A 111 -1.10 10.21 22.47
C CYS A 111 -2.11 9.25 23.09
N ARG A 112 -3.24 9.77 23.60
CA ARG A 112 -4.30 8.96 24.20
C ARG A 112 -4.94 7.99 23.22
N ALA A 113 -5.24 8.45 22.01
CA ALA A 113 -5.77 7.59 20.96
C ALA A 113 -4.83 6.40 20.74
N LEU A 114 -3.50 6.59 20.72
CA LEU A 114 -2.53 5.52 20.53
C LEU A 114 -2.28 4.66 21.78
N SER A 115 -2.32 5.25 22.98
CA SER A 115 -1.87 4.59 24.21
C SER A 115 -2.97 3.90 25.01
N GLU A 116 -4.20 4.39 24.94
CA GLU A 116 -5.33 3.80 25.67
C GLU A 116 -5.80 2.53 24.96
N GLU A 117 -6.23 1.51 25.72
CA GLU A 117 -6.85 0.31 25.15
C GLU A 117 -8.17 0.68 24.48
N MET A 118 -8.20 0.50 23.16
CA MET A 118 -9.37 0.76 22.33
C MET A 118 -9.41 -0.31 21.25
N ASP A 119 -10.59 -0.91 21.04
CA ASP A 119 -10.81 -1.89 19.98
C ASP A 119 -11.74 -1.29 18.92
N VAL A 120 -11.30 -1.27 17.66
CA VAL A 120 -12.08 -0.73 16.54
C VAL A 120 -12.72 -1.88 15.78
N ARG A 121 -14.05 -1.86 15.72
CA ARG A 121 -14.86 -2.86 15.01
C ARG A 121 -15.52 -2.23 13.79
N PHE A 122 -15.34 -2.88 12.65
CA PHE A 122 -16.02 -2.53 11.41
C PHE A 122 -17.38 -3.24 11.36
N THR A 123 -18.46 -2.47 11.49
CA THR A 123 -19.81 -3.03 11.65
C THR A 123 -20.37 -3.56 10.33
N ALA A 124 -20.34 -2.75 9.26
CA ALA A 124 -20.84 -3.10 7.94
C ALA A 124 -20.15 -2.26 6.86
N ALA A 125 -20.24 -2.70 5.60
CA ALA A 125 -19.75 -1.92 4.46
C ALA A 125 -20.35 -0.51 4.48
N GLY A 126 -19.52 0.50 4.71
CA GLY A 126 -19.92 1.89 4.93
C GLY A 126 -18.97 2.65 5.87
N PRO A 127 -19.26 3.92 6.17
CA PRO A 127 -18.39 4.79 6.94
C PRO A 127 -18.52 4.64 8.47
N ILE A 128 -19.27 3.65 8.95
CA ILE A 128 -19.62 3.51 10.37
C ILE A 128 -18.72 2.47 11.04
N TYR A 129 -18.08 2.89 12.13
CA TYR A 129 -17.19 2.10 12.96
C TYR A 129 -17.64 2.15 14.42
N GLU A 130 -17.49 1.04 15.12
CA GLU A 130 -17.69 0.96 16.56
C GLU A 130 -16.35 0.94 17.27
N VAL A 131 -16.21 1.69 18.35
CA VAL A 131 -15.00 1.70 19.17
C VAL A 131 -15.34 1.38 20.61
N ASP A 132 -14.82 0.25 21.08
CA ASP A 132 -14.83 -0.09 22.49
C ASP A 132 -13.69 0.63 23.18
N SER A 133 -14.03 1.48 24.13
CA SER A 133 -13.05 2.21 24.94
C SER A 133 -12.63 1.43 26.18
N GLU A 134 -11.46 1.73 26.72
CA GLU A 134 -10.98 1.23 28.02
C GLU A 134 -12.01 1.39 29.16
N SER A 135 -12.89 2.39 29.07
CA SER A 135 -13.96 2.60 30.04
C SER A 135 -15.11 1.57 29.98
N GLY A 136 -15.07 0.63 29.03
CA GLY A 136 -16.11 -0.37 28.79
C GLY A 136 -17.33 0.17 28.03
N ASN A 137 -17.24 1.38 27.48
CA ASN A 137 -18.28 1.99 26.65
C ASN A 137 -17.93 1.83 25.17
N THR A 138 -18.94 1.49 24.36
CA THR A 138 -18.86 1.44 22.90
C THR A 138 -19.39 2.75 22.31
N TYR A 139 -18.64 3.35 21.39
CA TYR A 139 -19.06 4.55 20.67
C TYR A 139 -19.14 4.27 19.18
N GLU A 140 -20.11 4.89 18.51
CA GLU A 140 -20.23 4.88 17.06
C GLU A 140 -19.50 6.10 16.48
N ILE A 141 -18.76 5.86 15.39
CA ILE A 141 -17.98 6.85 14.65
C ILE A 141 -18.35 6.76 13.19
N ASP A 142 -18.71 7.89 12.63
CA ASP A 142 -18.90 8.07 11.20
C ASP A 142 -17.70 8.86 10.66
N ILE A 143 -16.88 8.22 9.84
CA ILE A 143 -15.68 8.84 9.25
C ILE A 143 -15.99 9.71 8.04
N GLU A 144 -17.16 9.57 7.42
CA GLU A 144 -17.55 10.40 6.28
C GLU A 144 -18.05 11.76 6.77
N THR A 145 -18.80 11.77 7.87
CA THR A 145 -19.26 13.01 8.52
C THR A 145 -18.31 13.52 9.59
N GLU A 146 -17.24 12.78 9.88
CA GLU A 146 -16.27 13.05 10.96
C GLU A 146 -16.95 13.20 12.33
N THR A 147 -17.98 12.41 12.61
CA THR A 147 -18.75 12.48 13.85
C THR A 147 -18.48 11.30 14.77
N CYS A 148 -18.59 11.53 16.07
CA CYS A 148 -18.49 10.49 17.09
C CYS A 148 -19.56 10.69 18.16
N ASN A 149 -20.22 9.62 18.59
CA ASN A 149 -21.23 9.65 19.65
C ASN A 149 -20.61 9.68 21.07
N CYS A 150 -19.35 10.13 21.21
CA CYS A 150 -18.72 10.22 22.52
C CYS A 150 -19.03 11.57 23.20
N PRO A 151 -19.08 11.62 24.53
CA PRO A 151 -19.38 12.86 25.26
C PRO A 151 -18.35 13.97 24.99
N ASP A 152 -17.10 13.62 24.66
CA ASP A 152 -16.07 14.59 24.28
C ASP A 152 -16.41 15.29 22.96
N PHE A 153 -16.98 14.55 22.01
CA PHE A 153 -17.37 15.09 20.72
C PHE A 153 -18.68 15.88 20.82
N GLU A 154 -19.71 15.33 21.47
CA GLU A 154 -21.00 16.01 21.66
C GLU A 154 -20.85 17.36 22.39
N GLN A 155 -20.03 17.40 23.44
CA GLN A 155 -19.94 18.58 24.32
C GLN A 155 -18.88 19.59 23.89
N ARG A 156 -17.77 19.12 23.29
CA ARG A 156 -16.61 19.98 23.01
C ARG A 156 -16.36 20.20 21.53
N GLN A 157 -16.97 19.40 20.64
CA GLN A 157 -16.81 19.42 19.18
C GLN A 157 -15.40 19.87 18.77
N PRO A 158 -14.36 19.12 19.20
CA PRO A 158 -12.99 19.56 19.00
C PRO A 158 -12.70 19.65 17.51
N LYS A 159 -12.17 20.80 17.06
CA LYS A 159 -11.80 21.05 15.66
C LYS A 159 -10.85 20.01 15.05
N SER A 160 -10.13 19.26 15.90
CA SER A 160 -9.14 18.26 15.50
C SER A 160 -9.57 16.83 15.85
N GLY A 161 -10.87 16.59 16.04
CA GLY A 161 -11.45 15.29 16.34
C GLY A 161 -11.27 14.84 17.80
N CYS A 162 -12.16 13.95 18.24
CA CYS A 162 -12.02 13.26 19.53
C CYS A 162 -11.02 12.11 19.42
N LYS A 163 -10.59 11.54 20.56
CA LYS A 163 -9.66 10.41 20.57
C LYS A 163 -10.15 9.19 19.78
N HIS A 164 -11.46 8.93 19.75
CA HIS A 164 -12.04 7.77 19.04
C HIS A 164 -11.94 7.92 17.53
N LEU A 165 -12.29 9.11 17.01
CA LEU A 165 -12.15 9.41 15.58
C LEU A 165 -10.69 9.28 15.14
N ARG A 166 -9.75 9.79 15.96
CA ARG A 166 -8.32 9.64 15.70
C ARG A 166 -7.87 8.19 15.67
N ARG A 167 -8.39 7.35 16.56
CA ARG A 167 -8.06 5.94 16.60
C ARG A 167 -8.52 5.24 15.32
N VAL A 168 -9.77 5.42 14.92
CA VAL A 168 -10.32 4.83 13.69
C VAL A 168 -9.53 5.26 12.46
N ASP A 169 -9.28 6.56 12.30
CA ASP A 169 -8.51 7.09 11.18
C ASP A 169 -7.09 6.51 11.13
N LEU A 170 -6.42 6.39 12.27
CA LEU A 170 -5.10 5.78 12.35
C LEU A 170 -5.13 4.30 11.97
N GLU A 171 -6.10 3.53 12.44
CA GLU A 171 -6.20 2.09 12.15
C GLU A 171 -6.58 1.79 10.70
N ILE A 172 -7.39 2.64 10.06
CA ILE A 172 -7.64 2.55 8.62
C ILE A 172 -6.35 2.82 7.84
N ARG A 173 -5.60 3.87 8.22
CA ARG A 173 -4.36 4.26 7.54
C ARG A 173 -3.24 3.24 7.71
N THR A 174 -3.19 2.53 8.84
CA THR A 174 -2.22 1.44 9.06
C THR A 174 -2.69 0.10 8.50
N GLY A 175 -3.90 0.03 7.94
CA GLY A 175 -4.46 -1.20 7.37
C GLY A 175 -4.86 -2.24 8.42
N LEU A 176 -5.06 -1.84 9.67
CA LEU A 176 -5.54 -2.72 10.75
C LEU A 176 -7.04 -3.01 10.62
N VAL A 177 -7.81 -2.01 10.18
CA VAL A 177 -9.23 -2.14 9.86
C VAL A 177 -9.49 -1.80 8.38
N PRO A 178 -10.53 -2.35 7.77
CA PRO A 178 -10.87 -2.01 6.40
C PRO A 178 -11.30 -0.54 6.29
N ALA A 179 -10.99 0.05 5.15
CA ALA A 179 -11.52 1.32 4.69
C ALA A 179 -13.07 1.23 4.52
N PRO A 180 -13.76 2.37 4.40
CA PRO A 180 -15.23 2.40 4.31
C PRO A 180 -15.79 1.65 3.10
N ASP A 181 -14.98 1.44 2.07
CA ASP A 181 -15.31 0.62 0.89
C ASP A 181 -15.20 -0.90 1.16
N GLY A 182 -14.81 -1.29 2.37
CA GLY A 182 -14.61 -2.67 2.79
C GLY A 182 -13.26 -3.26 2.38
N THR A 183 -12.34 -2.47 1.82
CA THR A 183 -11.02 -2.93 1.39
C THR A 183 -9.95 -2.60 2.43
N PHE A 184 -8.88 -3.39 2.53
CA PHE A 184 -7.74 -3.06 3.38
C PHE A 184 -6.71 -2.27 2.59
N VAL A 185 -6.20 -1.19 3.18
CA VAL A 185 -5.04 -0.46 2.63
C VAL A 185 -3.82 -1.36 2.80
N ARG A 186 -3.20 -1.77 1.68
CA ARG A 186 -2.05 -2.68 1.62
C ARG A 186 -0.80 -1.98 1.12
#